data_AF-A0A2S8BG90-F1
#
_entry.id   AF-A0A2S8BG90-F1
#
_cell.length_a   1.000
_cell.length_b   1.000
_cell.length_c   1.000
_cell.angle_alpha   90.00
_cell.angle_beta   90.00
_cell.angle_gamma   90.00
#
_symmetry.space_group_name_H-M   'P 1'
#
loop_
_entity.id
_entity.type
_entity.pdbx_description
1 polymer ?
#
loop_
_entity_poly.entity_id
_entity_poly.type
_entity_poly.pdbx_seq_one_letter_code
_entity_poly.pdbx_strand_id
1 'polypeptide(L)'
;MLRAESIINDGTALVLFAVTVAVATGAPAIGPAALVGRFVGSYLGGIAAGLLVGWLVTLLRRRIDAPLEEGALSVLTPFAAFLLAQTLHCSGVVAVLVSALVLTYVGPRVIRARSRLQSFAFWDIATFLINGSLWVFVGVQIPGAVRGIADVHGGLRGAVVLALAVTGVVIASRIAWVEGTTVLIRTLDRARCSAPAGSGGASAP
;
A
#
# COMPACT_ATOMS: atom_id res chain seq x y z
N MET A 1 15.07 -0.73 -6.87
CA MET A 1 14.27 -1.59 -5.97
C MET A 1 13.80 -0.84 -4.73
N LEU A 2 14.69 -0.25 -3.92
CA LEU A 2 14.33 0.42 -2.65
C LEU A 2 13.19 1.45 -2.74
N ARG A 3 13.13 2.26 -3.81
CA ARG A 3 12.08 3.29 -3.97
C ARG A 3 10.69 2.68 -4.22
N ALA A 4 10.61 1.61 -5.00
CA ALA A 4 9.35 0.93 -5.30
C ALA A 4 8.85 0.11 -4.09
N GLU A 5 9.78 -0.50 -3.35
CA GLU A 5 9.50 -1.20 -2.10
C GLU A 5 8.96 -0.24 -1.03
N SER A 6 9.58 0.95 -0.88
CA SER A 6 9.14 1.98 0.07
C SER A 6 7.72 2.49 -0.24
N ILE A 7 7.37 2.72 -1.50
CA ILE A 7 6.03 3.17 -1.90
C ILE A 7 4.97 2.11 -1.60
N ILE A 8 5.27 0.83 -1.86
CA ILE A 8 4.36 -0.27 -1.53
C ILE A 8 4.21 -0.39 -0.01
N ASN A 9 5.31 -0.23 0.74
CA ASN A 9 5.33 -0.30 2.19
C ASN A 9 4.49 0.82 2.85
N ASP A 10 4.55 2.05 2.35
CA ASP A 10 3.72 3.15 2.87
C ASP A 10 2.22 2.88 2.64
N GLY A 11 1.88 2.35 1.45
CA GLY A 11 0.50 1.97 1.12
C GLY A 11 -0.03 0.83 1.99
N THR A 12 0.77 -0.22 2.21
CA THR A 12 0.38 -1.35 3.08
C THR A 12 0.28 -0.95 4.54
N ALA A 13 1.20 -0.10 5.03
CA ALA A 13 1.17 0.41 6.40
C ALA A 13 -0.12 1.19 6.69
N LEU A 14 -0.58 2.04 5.76
CA LEU A 14 -1.84 2.77 5.90
C LEU A 14 -3.05 1.82 5.97
N VAL A 15 -3.11 0.81 5.11
CA VAL A 15 -4.20 -0.19 5.11
C VAL A 15 -4.22 -0.97 6.42
N LEU A 16 -3.05 -1.46 6.87
CA LEU A 16 -2.94 -2.19 8.14
C LEU A 16 -3.32 -1.31 9.33
N PHE A 17 -2.91 -0.03 9.33
CA PHE A 17 -3.29 0.92 10.37
C PHE A 17 -4.81 1.14 10.39
N ALA A 18 -5.43 1.37 9.24
CA ALA A 18 -6.88 1.56 9.14
C ALA A 18 -7.66 0.33 9.65
N VAL A 19 -7.23 -0.88 9.29
CA VAL A 19 -7.81 -2.13 9.80
C VAL A 19 -7.63 -2.24 11.32
N THR A 20 -6.43 -1.92 11.83
CA THR A 20 -6.13 -1.98 13.27
C THR A 20 -7.02 -1.02 14.06
N VAL A 21 -7.20 0.21 13.59
CA VAL A 21 -8.08 1.21 14.22
C VAL A 21 -9.54 0.77 14.19
N ALA A 22 -10.02 0.22 13.07
CA ALA A 22 -11.38 -0.29 12.96
C ALA A 22 -11.68 -1.43 13.96
N VAL A 23 -10.70 -2.32 14.18
CA VAL A 23 -10.80 -3.38 15.19
C VAL A 23 -10.73 -2.79 16.60
N ALA A 24 -9.78 -1.89 16.87
CA ALA A 24 -9.58 -1.28 18.19
C ALA A 24 -10.78 -0.45 18.66
N THR A 25 -11.54 0.12 17.73
CA THR A 25 -12.74 0.93 18.03
C THR A 25 -14.02 0.12 18.22
N GLY A 26 -13.93 -1.21 18.25
CA GLY A 26 -15.05 -2.07 18.64
C GLY A 26 -16.06 -2.34 17.53
N ALA A 27 -15.61 -2.38 16.26
CA ALA A 27 -16.46 -2.88 15.18
C ALA A 27 -17.06 -4.25 15.59
N PRO A 28 -18.37 -4.47 15.39
CA PRO A 28 -19.09 -5.58 15.99
C PRO A 28 -18.42 -6.92 15.65
N ALA A 29 -18.37 -7.81 16.64
CA ALA A 29 -17.83 -9.16 16.52
C ALA A 29 -18.72 -9.99 15.58
N ILE A 30 -18.54 -9.79 14.28
CA ILE A 30 -18.98 -10.71 13.25
C ILE A 30 -18.15 -11.98 13.44
N GLY A 31 -18.79 -13.15 13.51
CA GLY A 31 -18.08 -14.42 13.68
C GLY A 31 -16.92 -14.55 12.66
N PRO A 32 -15.80 -15.24 13.01
CA PRO A 32 -14.57 -15.21 12.22
C PRO A 32 -14.78 -15.47 10.73
N ALA A 33 -15.66 -16.41 10.38
CA ALA A 33 -16.00 -16.74 9.00
C ALA A 33 -16.72 -15.61 8.24
N ALA A 34 -17.67 -14.93 8.88
CA ALA A 34 -18.41 -13.83 8.25
C ALA A 34 -17.57 -12.53 8.18
N LEU A 35 -16.62 -12.34 9.11
CA LEU A 35 -15.62 -11.28 9.02
C LEU A 35 -14.68 -11.52 7.83
N VAL A 36 -14.14 -12.73 7.69
CA VAL A 36 -13.30 -13.12 6.55
C VAL A 36 -14.07 -12.97 5.23
N GLY A 37 -15.32 -13.42 5.17
CA GLY A 37 -16.17 -13.27 3.97
C GLY A 37 -16.37 -11.80 3.55
N ARG A 38 -16.66 -10.91 4.51
CA ARG A 38 -16.77 -9.47 4.24
C ARG A 38 -15.44 -8.86 3.79
N PHE A 39 -14.34 -9.24 4.43
CA PHE A 39 -13.01 -8.77 4.05
C PHE A 39 -12.65 -9.19 2.62
N VAL A 40 -12.81 -10.47 2.29
CA VAL A 40 -12.55 -11.00 0.94
C VAL A 40 -13.45 -10.35 -0.09
N GLY A 41 -14.75 -10.23 0.18
CA GLY A 41 -15.70 -9.56 -0.72
C GLY A 41 -15.33 -8.10 -0.97
N SER A 42 -14.98 -7.35 0.08
CA SER A 42 -14.54 -5.95 -0.02
C SER A 42 -13.25 -5.80 -0.83
N TYR A 43 -12.30 -6.72 -0.67
CA TYR A 43 -11.06 -6.75 -1.46
C TYR A 43 -11.34 -7.07 -2.93
N LEU A 44 -12.12 -8.11 -3.23
CA LEU A 44 -12.46 -8.50 -4.59
C LEU A 44 -13.23 -7.41 -5.32
N GLY A 45 -14.21 -6.77 -4.66
CA GLY A 45 -14.92 -5.64 -5.23
C GLY A 45 -14.02 -4.42 -5.46
N GLY A 46 -13.08 -4.17 -4.55
CA GLY A 46 -12.03 -3.16 -4.74
C GLY A 46 -11.16 -3.47 -5.97
N ILE A 47 -10.72 -4.71 -6.14
CA ILE A 47 -9.95 -5.15 -7.31
C ILE A 47 -10.75 -4.94 -8.60
N ALA A 48 -12.02 -5.38 -8.63
CA ALA A 48 -12.88 -5.23 -9.80
C ALA A 48 -13.08 -3.75 -10.18
N ALA A 49 -13.37 -2.88 -9.21
CA ALA A 49 -13.51 -1.44 -9.42
C ALA A 49 -12.20 -0.82 -9.93
N GLY A 50 -11.06 -1.18 -9.34
CA GLY A 50 -9.74 -0.71 -9.77
C GLY A 50 -9.38 -1.13 -11.19
N LEU A 51 -9.66 -2.39 -11.57
CA LEU A 51 -9.47 -2.89 -12.92
C LEU A 51 -10.35 -2.13 -13.92
N LEU A 52 -11.62 -1.91 -13.58
CA LEU A 52 -12.56 -1.18 -14.43
C LEU A 52 -12.09 0.25 -14.69
N VAL A 53 -11.74 1.01 -13.63
CA VAL A 53 -11.25 2.38 -13.77
C VAL A 53 -9.93 2.42 -14.51
N GLY A 54 -8.99 1.52 -14.20
CA GLY A 54 -7.71 1.44 -14.90
C GLY A 54 -7.88 1.17 -16.39
N TRP A 55 -8.81 0.29 -16.76
CA TRP A 55 -9.15 -0.01 -18.14
C TRP A 55 -9.79 1.20 -18.85
N LEU A 56 -10.80 1.83 -18.24
CA LEU A 56 -11.47 3.01 -18.79
C LEU A 56 -10.51 4.18 -19.02
N VAL A 57 -9.65 4.47 -18.04
CA VAL A 57 -8.64 5.53 -18.16
C VAL A 57 -7.64 5.19 -19.26
N THR A 58 -7.25 3.93 -19.40
CA THR A 58 -6.37 3.49 -20.50
C THR A 58 -7.02 3.73 -21.85
N LEU A 59 -8.33 3.47 -21.99
CA LEU A 59 -9.06 3.73 -23.23
C LEU A 59 -9.15 5.22 -23.55
N LEU A 60 -9.44 6.06 -22.54
CA LEU A 60 -9.45 7.52 -22.69
C LEU A 60 -8.08 8.07 -23.10
N ARG A 61 -7.00 7.58 -22.48
CA ARG A 61 -5.63 7.99 -22.81
C ARG A 61 -5.23 7.68 -24.24
N ARG A 62 -5.83 6.68 -24.89
CA ARG A 62 -5.61 6.40 -26.32
C ARG A 62 -6.24 7.43 -27.25
N ARG A 63 -7.18 8.24 -26.75
CA ARG A 63 -7.95 9.24 -27.52
C ARG A 63 -7.50 10.67 -27.25
N ILE A 64 -6.68 10.88 -26.22
CA ILE A 64 -6.23 12.20 -25.77
C ILE A 64 -4.78 12.39 -26.18
N ASP A 65 -4.51 13.55 -26.78
CA ASP A 65 -3.18 13.92 -27.27
C ASP A 65 -2.58 15.13 -26.54
N ALA A 66 -3.37 15.81 -25.71
CA ALA A 66 -2.98 17.02 -25.01
C ALA A 66 -2.38 16.72 -23.61
N PRO A 67 -1.15 17.17 -23.31
CA PRO A 67 -0.49 16.90 -22.03
C PRO A 67 -1.25 17.38 -20.79
N LEU A 68 -2.01 18.48 -20.90
CA LEU A 68 -2.80 19.03 -19.80
C LEU A 68 -3.97 18.11 -19.42
N GLU A 69 -4.66 17.56 -20.42
CA GLU A 69 -5.76 16.61 -20.23
C GLU A 69 -5.26 15.29 -19.64
N GLU A 70 -4.11 14.81 -20.09
CA GLU A 70 -3.45 13.63 -19.51
C GLU A 70 -3.08 13.83 -18.03
N GLY A 71 -2.64 15.04 -17.67
CA GLY A 71 -2.39 15.44 -16.29
C GLY A 71 -3.66 15.44 -15.44
N ALA A 72 -4.74 16.06 -15.94
CA ALA A 72 -6.04 16.06 -15.28
C ALA A 72 -6.58 14.64 -15.05
N LEU A 73 -6.49 13.77 -16.07
CA LEU A 73 -6.85 12.35 -15.92
C LEU A 73 -5.98 11.64 -14.89
N SER A 74 -4.69 11.96 -14.81
CA SER A 74 -3.79 11.38 -13.82
C SER A 74 -4.24 11.69 -12.40
N VAL A 75 -4.68 12.92 -12.14
CA VAL A 75 -5.20 13.34 -10.84
C VAL A 75 -6.56 12.71 -10.56
N LEU A 76 -7.45 12.65 -11.56
CA LEU A 76 -8.81 12.13 -11.41
C LEU A 76 -8.86 10.61 -11.15
N THR A 77 -7.93 9.85 -11.75
CA THR A 77 -7.91 8.37 -11.70
C THR A 77 -8.01 7.80 -10.28
N PRO A 78 -7.15 8.17 -9.30
CA PRO A 78 -7.25 7.65 -7.94
C PRO A 78 -8.59 8.00 -7.27
N PHE A 79 -9.12 9.21 -7.45
CA PHE A 79 -10.42 9.58 -6.88
C PHE A 79 -11.57 8.78 -7.49
N ALA A 80 -11.56 8.60 -8.81
CA ALA A 80 -12.58 7.81 -9.51
C ALA A 80 -12.58 6.35 -9.04
N ALA A 81 -11.40 5.73 -8.92
CA ALA A 81 -11.26 4.36 -8.42
C ALA A 81 -11.74 4.22 -6.97
N PHE A 82 -11.33 5.17 -6.11
CA PHE A 82 -11.71 5.16 -4.70
C PHE A 82 -13.21 5.31 -4.50
N LEU A 83 -13.81 6.33 -5.13
CA LEU A 83 -15.24 6.62 -4.99
C LEU A 83 -16.10 5.50 -5.58
N LEU A 84 -15.72 4.93 -6.73
CA LEU A 84 -16.44 3.80 -7.31
C LEU A 84 -16.45 2.58 -6.38
N ALA A 85 -15.34 2.26 -5.73
CA ALA A 85 -15.31 1.17 -4.78
C ALA A 85 -16.12 1.48 -3.50
N GLN A 86 -16.12 2.74 -3.04
CA GLN A 86 -16.92 3.14 -1.88
C GLN A 86 -18.43 3.07 -2.13
N THR A 87 -18.91 3.43 -3.33
CA THR A 87 -20.34 3.29 -3.67
C THR A 87 -20.79 1.82 -3.68
N LEU A 88 -19.86 0.89 -3.88
CA LEU A 88 -20.07 -0.55 -3.79
C LEU A 88 -19.78 -1.13 -2.39
N HIS A 89 -19.53 -0.28 -1.38
CA HIS A 89 -19.12 -0.70 -0.02
C HIS A 89 -17.88 -1.61 0.02
N CYS A 90 -16.97 -1.40 -0.93
CA CYS A 90 -15.74 -2.16 -1.11
C CYS A 90 -14.50 -1.32 -0.77
N SER A 91 -13.31 -1.94 -0.79
CA SER A 91 -12.08 -1.26 -0.41
C SER A 91 -11.61 -0.26 -1.48
N GLY A 92 -11.84 1.04 -1.20
CA GLY A 92 -11.38 2.14 -2.04
C GLY A 92 -9.86 2.17 -2.23
N VAL A 93 -9.10 1.89 -1.17
CA VAL A 93 -7.63 1.88 -1.24
C VAL A 93 -7.12 0.77 -2.18
N VAL A 94 -7.73 -0.41 -2.13
CA VAL A 94 -7.40 -1.52 -3.04
C VAL A 94 -7.74 -1.15 -4.49
N ALA A 95 -8.87 -0.49 -4.73
CA ALA A 95 -9.25 -0.04 -6.07
C ALA A 95 -8.23 0.97 -6.64
N VAL A 96 -7.78 1.94 -5.84
CA VAL A 96 -6.73 2.88 -6.23
C VAL A 96 -5.44 2.14 -6.60
N LEU A 97 -4.97 1.23 -5.73
CA LEU A 97 -3.76 0.45 -5.96
C LEU A 97 -3.83 -0.35 -7.27
N VAL A 98 -4.94 -1.04 -7.50
CA VAL A 98 -5.13 -1.87 -8.70
C VAL A 98 -5.21 -1.01 -9.96
N SER A 99 -5.90 0.13 -9.91
CA SER A 99 -5.93 1.07 -11.05
C SER A 99 -4.53 1.62 -11.37
N ALA A 100 -3.74 1.95 -10.34
CA ALA A 100 -2.36 2.40 -10.49
C ALA A 100 -1.46 1.32 -11.07
N LEU A 101 -1.64 0.05 -10.68
CA LEU A 101 -0.90 -1.09 -11.23
C LEU A 101 -1.19 -1.27 -12.73
N VAL A 102 -2.48 -1.22 -13.12
CA VAL A 102 -2.89 -1.27 -14.53
C VAL A 102 -2.24 -0.13 -15.33
N LEU A 103 -2.33 1.10 -14.83
CA LEU A 103 -1.76 2.26 -15.51
C LEU A 103 -0.22 2.20 -15.57
N THR A 104 0.45 1.65 -14.56
CA THR A 104 1.91 1.48 -14.56
C THR A 104 2.33 0.44 -15.59
N TYR A 105 1.59 -0.65 -15.71
CA TYR A 105 1.86 -1.71 -16.69
C TYR A 105 1.61 -1.26 -18.13
N VAL A 106 0.51 -0.54 -18.37
CA VAL A 106 0.10 -0.14 -19.73
C VAL A 106 0.72 1.20 -20.15
N GLY A 107 1.09 2.06 -19.19
CA GLY A 107 1.62 3.42 -19.36
C GLY A 107 2.71 3.57 -20.44
N PRO A 108 3.75 2.72 -20.49
CA PRO A 108 4.79 2.80 -21.52
C PRO A 108 4.29 2.67 -22.96
N ARG A 109 3.11 2.07 -23.18
CA ARG A 109 2.51 1.84 -24.51
C ARG A 109 1.50 2.90 -24.92
N VAL A 110 1.03 3.75 -23.99
CA VAL A 110 -0.07 4.70 -24.22
C VAL A 110 0.31 6.15 -23.96
N ILE A 111 1.35 6.42 -23.15
CA ILE A 111 1.72 7.78 -22.78
C ILE A 111 2.86 8.25 -23.69
N ARG A 112 2.65 9.36 -24.39
CA ARG A 112 3.66 9.98 -25.27
C ARG A 112 4.80 10.58 -24.44
N ALA A 113 6.00 10.66 -25.02
CA ALA A 113 7.21 11.12 -24.33
C ALA A 113 7.08 12.54 -23.72
N ARG A 114 6.43 13.46 -24.44
CA ARG A 114 6.17 14.84 -23.98
C ARG A 114 5.28 14.87 -22.74
N SER A 115 4.16 14.14 -22.77
CA SER A 115 3.22 14.06 -21.65
C SER A 115 3.85 13.38 -20.42
N ARG A 116 4.76 12.43 -20.61
CA ARG A 116 5.54 11.82 -19.52
C ARG A 116 6.40 12.85 -18.78
N LEU A 117 7.12 13.70 -19.51
CA LEU A 117 8.01 14.70 -18.91
C LEU A 117 7.23 15.69 -18.02
N GLN A 118 6.11 16.19 -18.54
CA GLN A 118 5.25 17.09 -17.79
C GLN A 118 4.57 16.41 -16.60
N SER A 119 4.12 15.17 -16.78
CA SER A 119 3.52 14.38 -15.69
C SER A 119 4.51 14.14 -14.56
N PHE A 120 5.78 13.83 -14.86
CA PHE A 120 6.80 13.66 -13.82
C PHE A 120 7.04 14.95 -13.04
N ALA A 121 7.24 16.07 -13.73
CA ALA A 121 7.43 17.36 -13.07
C ALA A 121 6.22 17.76 -12.20
N PHE A 122 5.00 17.52 -12.68
CA PHE A 122 3.78 17.74 -11.90
C PHE A 122 3.75 16.87 -10.64
N TRP A 123 4.01 15.56 -10.77
CA TRP A 123 3.98 14.64 -9.65
C TRP A 123 5.11 14.86 -8.64
N ASP A 124 6.29 15.33 -9.07
CA ASP A 124 7.37 15.70 -8.17
C ASP A 124 6.95 16.88 -7.27
N ILE A 125 6.37 17.93 -7.86
CA ILE A 125 5.85 19.09 -7.12
C ILE A 125 4.67 18.68 -6.22
N ALA A 126 3.72 17.91 -6.75
CA ALA A 126 2.58 17.44 -5.98
C ALA A 126 3.01 16.59 -4.78
N THR A 127 3.95 15.67 -4.97
CA THR A 127 4.50 14.83 -3.90
C THR A 127 5.20 15.68 -2.85
N PHE A 128 5.99 16.67 -3.28
CA PHE A 128 6.63 17.62 -2.36
C PHE A 128 5.61 18.40 -1.53
N LEU A 129 4.57 18.95 -2.16
CA LEU A 129 3.53 19.72 -1.48
C LEU A 129 2.67 18.85 -0.55
N ILE A 130 2.26 17.66 -0.97
CA ILE A 130 1.48 16.73 -0.16
C ILE A 130 2.29 16.29 1.06
N ASN A 131 3.55 15.89 0.87
CA ASN A 131 4.41 15.51 1.98
C ASN A 131 4.67 16.68 2.93
N GLY A 132 4.97 17.87 2.39
CA GLY A 132 5.12 19.07 3.20
C GLY A 132 3.87 19.39 4.02
N SER A 133 2.69 19.25 3.41
CA SER A 133 1.41 19.45 4.08
C SER A 133 1.16 18.42 5.18
N LEU A 134 1.50 17.15 4.95
CA LEU A 134 1.42 16.09 5.96
C LEU A 134 2.32 16.41 7.17
N TRP A 135 3.55 16.87 6.95
CA TRP A 135 4.45 17.29 8.03
C TRP A 135 3.90 18.48 8.82
N VAL A 136 3.30 19.46 8.14
CA VAL A 136 2.62 20.58 8.80
C VAL A 136 1.45 20.07 9.65
N PHE A 137 0.59 19.19 9.12
CA PHE A 137 -0.52 18.63 9.88
C PHE A 137 -0.05 17.83 11.10
N VAL A 138 0.97 16.98 10.94
CA VAL A 138 1.57 16.26 12.08
C VAL A 138 2.09 17.26 13.11
N GLY A 139 2.81 18.29 12.67
CA GLY A 139 3.32 19.36 13.55
C GLY A 139 2.21 20.08 14.33
N VAL A 140 1.10 20.40 13.67
CA VAL A 140 -0.08 21.04 14.30
C VAL A 140 -0.76 20.12 15.32
N GLN A 141 -0.75 18.80 15.09
CA GLN A 141 -1.38 17.82 15.98
C GLN A 141 -0.53 17.50 17.22
N ILE A 142 0.79 17.71 17.19
CA ILE A 142 1.70 17.38 18.30
C ILE A 142 1.25 18.05 19.63
N PRO A 143 0.98 19.37 19.70
CA PRO A 143 0.57 20.00 20.96
C PRO A 143 -0.77 19.46 21.52
N GLY A 144 -1.69 19.05 20.65
CA GLY A 144 -2.94 18.40 21.04
C GLY A 144 -2.67 17.01 21.62
N ALA A 145 -1.85 16.22 20.93
CA ALA A 145 -1.45 14.89 21.37
C ALA A 145 -0.71 14.93 22.72
N VAL A 146 0.23 15.86 22.91
CA VAL A 146 0.98 16.00 24.17
C VAL A 146 0.07 16.36 25.35
N ARG A 147 -0.87 17.30 25.16
CA ARG A 147 -1.84 17.67 26.21
C ARG A 147 -2.76 16.50 26.57
N GLY A 148 -3.27 15.78 25.57
CA GLY A 148 -4.12 14.61 25.80
C GLY A 148 -3.43 13.48 26.58
N ILE A 149 -2.09 13.37 26.51
CA ILE A 149 -1.33 12.38 27.27
C ILE A 149 -0.96 12.90 28.67
N ALA A 150 -0.81 14.21 28.84
CA ALA A 150 -0.55 14.82 30.15
C ALA A 150 -1.69 14.54 31.16
N ASP A 151 -2.92 14.37 30.67
CA ASP A 151 -4.12 14.08 31.48
C ASP A 151 -4.30 12.58 31.81
N VAL A 152 -3.46 11.69 31.26
CA VAL A 152 -3.52 10.22 31.49
C VAL A 152 -2.53 9.82 32.59
N HIS A 153 -2.90 8.85 33.45
CA HIS A 153 -2.07 8.35 34.55
C HIS A 153 -0.63 8.02 34.09
N GLY A 154 0.35 8.79 34.59
CA GLY A 154 1.78 8.68 34.22
C GLY A 154 2.35 9.88 33.44
N GLY A 155 1.48 10.76 32.90
CA GLY A 155 1.85 12.02 32.25
C GLY A 155 2.93 11.86 31.17
N LEU A 156 3.83 12.84 31.06
CA LEU A 156 4.90 12.86 30.06
C LEU A 156 5.86 11.66 30.18
N ARG A 157 6.10 11.17 31.41
CA ARG A 157 6.97 10.01 31.65
C ARG A 157 6.36 8.72 31.11
N GLY A 158 5.05 8.53 31.30
CA GLY A 158 4.30 7.42 30.72
C GLY A 158 4.32 7.47 29.19
N ALA A 159 4.15 8.66 28.61
CA ALA A 159 4.23 8.89 27.16
C ALA A 159 5.58 8.46 26.58
N VAL A 160 6.68 8.87 27.22
CA VAL A 160 8.04 8.56 26.77
C VAL A 160 8.31 7.06 26.89
N VAL A 161 7.92 6.42 27.99
CA VAL A 161 8.08 4.97 28.15
C VAL A 161 7.29 4.21 27.09
N LEU A 162 6.04 4.61 26.82
CA LEU A 162 5.23 4.01 25.77
C LEU A 162 5.85 4.22 24.38
N ALA A 163 6.31 5.44 24.07
CA ALA A 163 6.95 5.75 22.80
C ALA A 163 8.24 4.92 22.59
N LEU A 164 9.07 4.79 23.63
CA LEU A 164 10.26 3.93 23.59
C LEU A 164 9.89 2.46 23.48
N ALA A 165 8.86 1.99 24.17
CA ALA A 165 8.38 0.62 24.07
C ALA A 165 7.88 0.30 22.65
N VAL A 166 7.04 1.16 22.08
CA VAL A 166 6.55 1.02 20.70
C VAL A 166 7.72 1.05 19.71
N THR A 167 8.67 1.99 19.88
CA THR A 167 9.88 2.06 19.04
C THR A 167 10.70 0.77 19.15
N GLY A 168 10.90 0.27 20.36
CA GLY A 168 11.60 -0.99 20.61
C GLY A 168 10.91 -2.18 19.95
N VAL A 169 9.58 -2.28 20.07
CA VAL A 169 8.78 -3.33 19.41
C VAL A 169 8.89 -3.23 17.89
N VAL A 170 8.83 -2.04 17.31
CA VAL A 170 8.97 -1.83 15.86
C VAL A 170 10.37 -2.26 15.38
N ILE A 171 11.42 -1.86 16.09
CA ILE A 171 12.81 -2.26 15.77
C ILE A 171 12.97 -3.78 15.89
N ALA A 172 12.52 -4.38 16.99
CA ALA A 172 12.61 -5.82 17.22
C ALA A 172 11.83 -6.61 16.15
N SER A 173 10.61 -6.18 15.82
CA SER A 173 9.79 -6.79 14.76
C SER A 173 10.50 -6.72 13.41
N ARG A 174 11.16 -5.59 13.10
CA ARG A 174 11.91 -5.42 11.87
C ARG A 174 13.13 -6.35 11.82
N ILE A 175 13.90 -6.45 12.90
CA ILE A 175 15.04 -7.38 12.98
C ILE A 175 14.56 -8.81 12.82
N ALA A 176 13.52 -9.21 13.57
CA ALA A 176 12.95 -10.56 13.49
C ALA A 176 12.49 -10.92 12.07
N TRP A 177 11.87 -9.99 11.35
CA TRP A 177 11.43 -10.21 9.97
C TRP A 177 12.61 -10.34 9.00
N VAL A 178 13.61 -9.47 9.10
CA VAL A 178 14.79 -9.49 8.21
C VAL A 178 15.62 -10.76 8.42
N GLU A 179 15.87 -11.14 9.67
CA GLU A 179 16.59 -12.37 9.99
C GLU A 179 15.76 -13.61 9.67
N GLY A 180 14.46 -13.60 9.97
CA GLY A 180 13.55 -14.70 9.68
C GLY A 180 13.42 -15.01 8.19
N THR A 181 13.26 -13.97 7.36
CA THR A 181 13.21 -14.14 5.89
C THR A 181 14.54 -14.66 5.35
N THR A 182 15.67 -14.19 5.88
CA THR A 182 17.01 -14.66 5.48
C THR A 182 17.24 -16.13 5.85
N VAL A 183 16.84 -16.55 7.05
CA VAL A 183 16.94 -17.95 7.51
C VAL A 183 15.99 -18.86 6.72
N LEU A 184 14.78 -18.39 6.43
CA LEU A 184 13.79 -19.12 5.65
C LEU A 184 14.28 -19.36 4.21
N ILE A 185 14.85 -18.35 3.55
CA ILE A 185 15.42 -18.51 2.20
C ILE A 185 16.58 -19.50 2.22
N ARG A 186 17.50 -19.38 3.19
CA ARG A 186 18.65 -20.29 3.32
C ARG A 186 18.25 -21.75 3.59
N THR A 187 17.19 -21.97 4.35
CA THR A 187 16.69 -23.32 4.65
C THR A 187 15.95 -23.93 3.47
N LEU A 188 15.18 -23.13 2.72
CA LEU A 188 14.53 -23.56 1.48
C LEU A 188 15.54 -23.87 0.37
N ASP A 189 16.61 -23.10 0.23
CA ASP A 189 17.69 -23.38 -0.75
C ASP A 189 18.46 -24.66 -0.40
N ARG A 190 18.76 -24.87 0.89
CA ARG A 190 19.37 -26.14 1.36
C ARG A 190 18.45 -27.34 1.11
N ALA A 191 17.15 -27.20 1.33
CA ALA A 191 16.18 -28.26 1.08
C ALA A 191 16.06 -28.59 -0.42
N ARG A 192 16.15 -27.59 -1.31
CA ARG A 192 16.14 -27.78 -2.77
C ARG A 192 17.40 -28.46 -3.29
N CYS A 193 18.58 -28.15 -2.75
CA CYS A 193 19.82 -28.86 -3.10
C CYS A 193 19.90 -30.29 -2.52
N SER A 194 19.08 -30.60 -1.51
CA SER A 194 19.05 -31.92 -0.86
C SER A 194 17.98 -32.86 -1.43
N ALA A 195 17.16 -32.40 -2.39
CA ALA A 195 16.24 -33.27 -3.11
C ALA A 195 17.07 -34.25 -3.97
N PRO A 196 16.96 -35.57 -3.77
CA PRO A 196 17.71 -36.53 -4.56
C PRO A 196 17.24 -36.45 -6.01
N ALA A 197 18.18 -36.41 -6.95
CA ALA A 197 17.93 -36.76 -8.34
C ALA A 197 17.51 -38.24 -8.39
N GLY A 198 16.22 -38.48 -8.17
CA GLY A 198 15.61 -39.80 -8.16
C GLY A 198 15.23 -40.24 -9.57
N SER A 199 15.99 -41.23 -10.04
CA SER A 199 15.68 -42.27 -11.04
C SER A 199 16.21 -42.09 -12.47
N GLY A 200 17.04 -43.07 -12.86
CA GLY A 200 17.28 -43.41 -14.27
C GLY A 200 18.75 -43.59 -14.69
N GLY A 201 19.53 -44.40 -13.99
CA GLY A 201 20.69 -45.03 -14.61
C GLY A 201 20.24 -46.18 -15.51
N ALA A 202 20.85 -46.33 -16.70
CA ALA A 202 21.36 -47.59 -17.25
C ALA A 202 21.73 -47.45 -18.74
N SER A 203 23.02 -47.63 -19.02
CA SER A 203 23.64 -48.30 -20.17
C SER A 203 22.88 -48.47 -21.50
N ALA A 204 23.53 -48.04 -22.59
CA ALA A 204 23.59 -48.86 -23.80
C ALA A 204 24.98 -48.68 -24.46
N PRO A 205 25.58 -49.77 -25.00
CA PRO A 205 26.89 -49.77 -25.64
C PRO A 205 26.91 -49.09 -27.02
#